data_AF-A0A0Q7DCY5-F1
#
_entry.id   AF-A0A0Q7DCY5-F1
#
_cell.length_a   1.000
_cell.length_b   1.000
_cell.length_c   1.000
_cell.angle_alpha   90.00
_cell.angle_beta   90.00
_cell.angle_gamma   90.00
#
_symmetry.space_group_name_H-M   'P 1'
#
loop_
_entity.id
_entity.type
_entity.pdbx_description
1 polymer ?
#
loop_
_entity_poly.entity_id
_entity_poly.type
_entity_poly.pdbx_seq_one_letter_code
_entity_poly.pdbx_strand_id
1 'polypeptide(L)'
;MSTPRSPRARRLAVLTALCAATALLAACGGGGGGGSSSTDDGATGGSAAPPVPPPSGAPGNTPTTTLDATRLAHQASFGPTEALVADIRARGTSNWLAAQMTTASSRYTRGGNGDVHQWTGSGNYCDGRSTNCWRDSFSSQPLLWDFYRNAVGGADQLRQRVAFALQKIVVVSNLEVEGTYGMRYYYNTLLDNAFGNYRQVLKKVALSPLMGDYLNNANNDKAAPNENFARELLQLFAIGTCELNANGTLKGGACAPTYGNETVRNYAYALTGWTYPAGGSTAWGCWPQNTHCRYYAGDMVPVAQYHDTLERALLSGVTVPAGSTADQALEAVLDSLMQHPNMAPFIGRQLIQQLVGSNPSAAYVSRVAAAFNAGRHQGFGSGQRGDLAATVAAVLLDAEARTEAPARSAGKLREPVLHFTGVLRALGGRTDGDALGWWWGETMRQHVFRPPSVFNYFPPDYPLPGVAGLKAPEFGIHNANTSLERLNYLTYLLWWGGSAASADVPGALGTRVDLQPYTSDAADAAKLVDRLSTLALGARLPSAARAQVIAAVEAYTSQNDSQNWATNRVRQAAYLVFGSPNYQVQR
;
A
#
# COMPACT_ATOMS: atom_id res chain seq x y z
N MET A 1 15.68 20.86 -54.66
CA MET A 1 15.33 19.45 -54.42
C MET A 1 15.78 19.13 -53.02
N SER A 2 14.87 19.17 -52.06
CA SER A 2 15.19 19.21 -50.63
C SER A 2 14.23 18.30 -49.86
N THR A 3 14.81 17.29 -49.22
CA THR A 3 14.24 16.52 -48.11
C THR A 3 15.31 16.42 -47.02
N PRO A 4 14.92 16.24 -45.74
CA PRO A 4 15.22 17.25 -44.72
C PRO A 4 16.21 16.77 -43.65
N ARG A 5 16.90 17.73 -43.02
CA ARG A 5 17.55 17.55 -41.71
C ARG A 5 16.64 18.10 -40.60
N SER A 6 16.54 17.30 -39.54
CA SER A 6 15.81 17.45 -38.27
C SER A 6 15.91 18.82 -37.58
N PRO A 7 14.87 19.23 -36.81
CA PRO A 7 15.04 20.24 -35.78
C PRO A 7 14.73 19.68 -34.37
N ARG A 8 15.78 19.30 -33.64
CA ARG A 8 15.84 19.48 -32.18
C ARG A 8 16.05 20.98 -31.94
N ALA A 9 14.96 21.75 -31.95
CA ALA A 9 14.94 23.15 -31.52
C ALA A 9 13.50 23.62 -31.43
N ARG A 10 12.78 23.20 -30.38
CA ARG A 10 11.58 23.85 -29.84
C ARG A 10 11.12 23.06 -28.63
N ARG A 11 11.50 23.54 -27.44
CA ARG A 11 10.83 23.45 -26.13
C ARG A 11 11.83 23.85 -25.03
N LEU A 12 12.38 25.05 -25.16
CA LEU A 12 12.67 25.91 -24.01
C LEU A 12 11.45 26.83 -23.89
N ALA A 13 11.01 27.12 -22.66
CA ALA A 13 9.78 27.83 -22.29
C ALA A 13 8.50 26.97 -22.25
N VAL A 14 8.36 26.16 -21.21
CA VAL A 14 7.24 26.19 -20.21
C VAL A 14 7.76 25.41 -19.00
N LEU A 15 8.50 26.09 -18.11
CA LEU A 15 8.99 25.51 -16.86
C LEU A 15 9.08 26.64 -15.82
N THR A 16 7.91 27.17 -15.48
CA THR A 16 7.68 28.01 -14.30
C THR A 16 6.18 28.05 -14.05
N ALA A 17 5.80 27.89 -12.78
CA ALA A 17 4.45 27.94 -12.22
C ALA A 17 3.58 26.66 -12.37
N LEU A 18 3.71 25.75 -11.39
CA LEU A 18 2.54 25.13 -10.73
C LEU A 18 2.97 24.54 -9.37
N CYS A 19 3.27 25.44 -8.42
CA CYS A 19 3.32 25.15 -6.98
C CYS A 19 2.46 26.20 -6.29
N ALA A 20 1.16 25.92 -6.19
CA ALA A 20 0.21 26.53 -5.24
C ALA A 20 -1.18 25.92 -5.51
N ALA A 21 -1.46 24.75 -4.94
CA ALA A 21 -2.85 24.33 -4.75
C ALA A 21 -3.33 24.96 -3.43
N THR A 22 -3.91 26.16 -3.52
CA THR A 22 -4.63 26.78 -2.43
C THR A 22 -5.92 25.99 -2.18
N ALA A 23 -6.04 25.42 -0.97
CA ALA A 23 -7.28 24.85 -0.48
C ALA A 23 -8.31 25.98 -0.25
N LEU A 24 -9.29 26.10 -1.14
CA LEU A 24 -10.47 26.93 -0.92
C LEU A 24 -11.48 26.15 -0.08
N LEU A 25 -11.56 26.51 1.21
CA LEU A 25 -12.67 26.17 2.10
C LEU A 25 -13.90 26.97 1.67
N ALA A 26 -14.92 26.30 1.13
CA ALA A 26 -16.24 26.88 0.95
C ALA A 26 -16.96 26.89 2.30
N ALA A 27 -16.99 28.05 2.94
CA ALA A 27 -17.89 28.36 4.04
C ALA A 27 -19.27 28.69 3.48
N CYS A 28 -20.27 27.84 3.73
CA CYS A 28 -21.67 28.23 3.61
C CYS A 28 -22.17 28.68 4.99
N GLY A 29 -22.11 29.99 5.22
CA GLY A 29 -22.91 30.67 6.22
C GLY A 29 -24.29 30.99 5.65
N GLY A 30 -25.34 30.65 6.39
CA GLY A 30 -26.72 31.04 6.14
C GLY A 30 -27.50 30.93 7.44
N GLY A 31 -27.60 32.03 8.17
CA GLY A 31 -28.37 32.12 9.41
C GLY A 31 -29.83 32.52 9.16
N GLY A 32 -30.68 32.26 10.16
CA GLY A 32 -31.91 33.03 10.35
C GLY A 32 -33.10 32.27 10.94
N GLY A 33 -33.21 32.29 12.28
CA GLY A 33 -34.45 32.69 12.96
C GLY A 33 -35.41 31.62 13.49
N GLY A 34 -35.78 31.77 14.78
CA GLY A 34 -37.03 31.26 15.34
C GLY A 34 -36.88 30.59 16.71
N GLY A 35 -37.02 31.36 17.78
CA GLY A 35 -36.96 30.86 19.16
C GLY A 35 -38.27 30.28 19.69
N SER A 36 -38.16 29.49 20.77
CA SER A 36 -38.90 29.60 22.04
C SER A 36 -39.03 28.23 22.74
N SER A 37 -38.72 28.23 24.06
CA SER A 37 -39.30 27.44 25.18
C SER A 37 -39.55 25.93 25.01
N SER A 38 -39.28 25.02 25.95
CA SER A 38 -39.03 25.11 27.40
C SER A 38 -38.80 23.69 27.97
N THR A 39 -38.19 23.65 29.17
CA THR A 39 -38.34 22.70 30.30
C THR A 39 -37.85 21.25 30.21
N ASP A 40 -36.92 20.94 31.13
CA ASP A 40 -36.80 19.80 32.08
C ASP A 40 -37.10 18.37 31.57
N ASP A 41 -36.18 17.42 31.77
CA ASP A 41 -35.87 16.79 33.06
C ASP A 41 -34.74 15.74 32.92
N GLY A 42 -34.09 15.42 34.04
CA GLY A 42 -32.84 14.65 34.09
C GLY A 42 -32.93 13.13 33.87
N ALA A 43 -31.77 12.50 33.70
CA ALA A 43 -31.36 11.29 34.43
C ALA A 43 -30.00 10.76 33.94
N THR A 44 -29.15 10.50 34.92
CA THR A 44 -27.87 9.80 34.91
C THR A 44 -27.95 8.40 34.30
N GLY A 45 -26.96 8.02 33.49
CA GLY A 45 -26.81 6.65 32.99
C GLY A 45 -25.49 6.41 32.26
N GLY A 46 -24.37 6.41 32.98
CA GLY A 46 -23.09 5.95 32.45
C GLY A 46 -23.13 4.45 32.18
N SER A 47 -23.21 4.06 30.92
CA SER A 47 -23.08 2.65 30.52
C SER A 47 -21.60 2.31 30.35
N ALA A 48 -21.08 1.51 31.29
CA ALA A 48 -19.74 0.95 31.26
C ALA A 48 -19.59 -0.03 30.08
N ALA A 49 -18.46 0.05 29.39
CA ALA A 49 -18.07 -0.92 28.36
C ALA A 49 -17.98 -2.34 28.97
N PRO A 50 -18.43 -3.40 28.25
CA PRO A 50 -18.33 -4.75 28.77
C PRO A 50 -16.86 -5.20 28.92
N PRO A 51 -16.54 -6.05 29.91
CA PRO A 51 -15.17 -6.48 30.17
C PRO A 51 -14.63 -7.37 29.05
N VAL A 52 -13.38 -7.13 28.67
CA VAL A 52 -12.61 -7.94 27.74
C VAL A 52 -12.43 -9.35 28.35
N PRO A 53 -12.77 -10.44 27.65
CA PRO A 53 -12.55 -11.78 28.16
C PRO A 53 -11.04 -12.10 28.30
N PRO A 54 -10.65 -12.95 29.26
CA PRO A 54 -9.25 -13.31 29.48
C PRO A 54 -8.64 -14.00 28.25
N PRO A 55 -7.30 -13.97 28.08
CA PRO A 55 -6.64 -14.51 26.90
C PRO A 55 -6.87 -16.02 26.82
N SER A 56 -7.63 -16.45 25.82
CA SER A 56 -7.70 -17.85 25.43
C SER A 56 -6.34 -18.30 24.91
N GLY A 57 -5.96 -19.53 25.28
CA GLY A 57 -4.65 -20.14 25.02
C GLY A 57 -4.27 -20.24 23.55
N ALA A 58 -3.08 -20.81 23.30
CA ALA A 58 -2.49 -20.96 21.98
C ALA A 58 -3.52 -21.37 20.90
N PRO A 59 -3.47 -20.78 19.68
CA PRO A 59 -4.48 -21.03 18.65
C PRO A 59 -4.58 -22.53 18.35
N GLY A 60 -5.74 -23.12 18.64
CA GLY A 60 -6.01 -24.50 18.27
C GLY A 60 -5.89 -24.70 16.75
N ASN A 61 -5.41 -25.88 16.35
CA ASN A 61 -5.47 -26.35 14.95
C ASN A 61 -6.93 -26.60 14.55
N THR A 62 -7.71 -25.54 14.33
CA THR A 62 -9.06 -25.65 13.77
C THR A 62 -8.96 -25.43 12.26
N PRO A 63 -9.15 -26.48 11.43
CA PRO A 63 -9.24 -26.31 9.98
C PRO A 63 -10.30 -25.26 9.62
N THR A 64 -10.06 -24.50 8.56
CA THR A 64 -11.03 -23.51 8.07
C THR A 64 -11.71 -23.96 6.77
N THR A 65 -12.81 -23.30 6.42
CA THR A 65 -13.57 -23.59 5.19
C THR A 65 -12.81 -23.14 3.95
N THR A 66 -13.17 -23.66 2.78
CA THR A 66 -12.61 -23.19 1.50
C THR A 66 -12.89 -21.71 1.28
N LEU A 67 -14.08 -21.24 1.65
CA LEU A 67 -14.46 -19.85 1.50
C LEU A 67 -13.56 -18.93 2.32
N ASP A 68 -13.38 -19.23 3.61
CA ASP A 68 -12.54 -18.42 4.49
C ASP A 68 -11.04 -18.53 4.14
N ALA A 69 -10.55 -19.72 3.76
CA ALA A 69 -9.18 -19.87 3.29
C ALA A 69 -8.88 -19.05 2.03
N THR A 70 -9.75 -19.10 1.03
CA THR A 70 -9.61 -18.29 -0.19
C THR A 70 -9.71 -16.80 0.13
N ARG A 71 -10.60 -16.40 1.04
CA ARG A 71 -10.70 -15.01 1.51
C ARG A 71 -9.41 -14.55 2.19
N LEU A 72 -8.85 -15.36 3.10
CA LEU A 72 -7.55 -15.08 3.71
C LEU A 72 -6.47 -14.94 2.64
N ALA A 73 -6.43 -15.85 1.65
CA ALA A 73 -5.46 -15.77 0.57
C ALA A 73 -5.55 -14.44 -0.18
N HIS A 74 -6.76 -13.95 -0.52
CA HIS A 74 -6.90 -12.63 -1.16
C HIS A 74 -6.46 -11.46 -0.27
N GLN A 75 -6.65 -11.55 1.04
CA GLN A 75 -6.38 -10.44 1.98
C GLN A 75 -4.94 -10.40 2.47
N ALA A 76 -4.33 -11.58 2.65
CA ALA A 76 -3.02 -11.78 3.26
C ALA A 76 -1.92 -12.17 2.26
N SER A 77 -2.24 -12.33 0.97
CA SER A 77 -1.27 -12.56 -0.11
C SER A 77 -1.60 -11.69 -1.32
N PHE A 78 -0.86 -11.89 -2.41
CA PHE A 78 -1.16 -11.28 -3.71
C PHE A 78 -2.16 -12.09 -4.55
N GLY A 79 -2.78 -13.12 -3.96
CA GLY A 79 -3.87 -13.88 -4.55
C GLY A 79 -3.78 -15.39 -4.29
N PRO A 80 -4.88 -16.12 -4.48
CA PRO A 80 -4.94 -17.54 -4.18
C PRO A 80 -4.19 -18.37 -5.23
N THR A 81 -3.63 -19.49 -4.76
CA THR A 81 -3.29 -20.66 -5.57
C THR A 81 -3.99 -21.85 -4.94
N GLU A 82 -4.24 -22.94 -5.68
CA GLU A 82 -4.87 -24.14 -5.11
C GLU A 82 -4.07 -24.67 -3.91
N ALA A 83 -2.74 -24.67 -4.02
CA ALA A 83 -1.85 -25.08 -2.93
C ALA A 83 -1.93 -24.17 -1.70
N LEU A 84 -1.98 -22.84 -1.90
CA LEU A 84 -2.09 -21.88 -0.79
C LEU A 84 -3.43 -22.03 -0.06
N VAL A 85 -4.53 -22.18 -0.79
CA VAL A 85 -5.85 -22.39 -0.19
C VAL A 85 -5.87 -23.70 0.60
N ALA A 86 -5.31 -24.78 0.05
CA ALA A 86 -5.20 -26.05 0.76
C ALA A 86 -4.36 -25.94 2.06
N ASP A 87 -3.22 -25.24 2.01
CA ASP A 87 -2.36 -25.03 3.17
C ASP A 87 -3.06 -24.22 4.29
N ILE A 88 -3.74 -23.13 3.93
CA ILE A 88 -4.53 -22.33 4.90
C ILE A 88 -5.64 -23.18 5.52
N ARG A 89 -6.37 -23.97 4.72
CA ARG A 89 -7.43 -24.86 5.22
C ARG A 89 -6.89 -25.88 6.21
N ALA A 90 -5.76 -26.50 5.88
CA ALA A 90 -5.16 -27.55 6.70
C ALA A 90 -4.61 -27.01 8.03
N ARG A 91 -3.95 -25.86 8.01
CA ARG A 91 -3.34 -25.25 9.21
C ARG A 91 -4.35 -24.49 10.08
N GLY A 92 -5.38 -23.93 9.46
CA GLY A 92 -6.20 -22.87 10.06
C GLY A 92 -5.55 -21.50 9.90
N THR A 93 -6.38 -20.45 9.94
CA THR A 93 -5.98 -19.07 9.61
C THR A 93 -4.89 -18.51 10.55
N SER A 94 -5.04 -18.72 11.86
CA SER A 94 -4.09 -18.22 12.86
C SER A 94 -2.72 -18.89 12.75
N ASN A 95 -2.67 -20.21 12.64
CA ASN A 95 -1.39 -20.94 12.52
C ASN A 95 -0.70 -20.68 11.19
N TRP A 96 -1.46 -20.47 10.10
CA TRP A 96 -0.90 -20.03 8.84
C TRP A 96 -0.27 -18.63 8.93
N LEU A 97 -0.94 -17.67 9.59
CA LEU A 97 -0.38 -16.34 9.83
C LEU A 97 0.92 -16.39 10.66
N ALA A 98 0.93 -17.19 11.74
CA ALA A 98 2.12 -17.39 12.56
C ALA A 98 3.29 -17.94 11.75
N ALA A 99 3.04 -18.96 10.92
CA ALA A 99 4.06 -19.49 10.01
C ALA A 99 4.58 -18.41 9.05
N GLN A 100 3.68 -17.66 8.39
CA GLN A 100 4.04 -16.61 7.44
C GLN A 100 4.85 -15.46 8.05
N MET A 101 4.60 -15.08 9.31
CA MET A 101 5.36 -14.04 9.98
C MET A 101 6.82 -14.44 10.23
N THR A 102 7.11 -15.74 10.26
CA THR A 102 8.46 -16.30 10.43
C THR A 102 9.16 -16.68 9.13
N THR A 103 8.45 -16.68 7.99
CA THR A 103 9.03 -16.98 6.69
C THR A 103 10.14 -15.99 6.34
N ALA A 104 11.26 -16.53 5.83
CA ALA A 104 12.39 -15.73 5.39
C ALA A 104 11.96 -14.72 4.31
N SER A 105 12.43 -13.48 4.44
CA SER A 105 12.02 -12.37 3.56
C SER A 105 12.65 -12.50 2.18
N SER A 106 11.82 -12.45 1.14
CA SER A 106 12.27 -12.08 -0.20
C SER A 106 12.63 -10.59 -0.21
N ARG A 107 13.64 -10.18 -0.99
CA ARG A 107 14.21 -8.82 -0.98
C ARG A 107 14.16 -8.18 -2.35
N TYR A 108 14.18 -6.85 -2.36
CA TYR A 108 14.59 -6.08 -3.54
C TYR A 108 16.12 -6.09 -3.61
N THR A 109 16.67 -6.55 -4.73
CA THR A 109 18.10 -6.72 -4.95
C THR A 109 18.63 -5.89 -6.11
N ARG A 110 17.77 -5.61 -7.11
CA ARG A 110 18.13 -4.88 -8.33
C ARG A 110 18.16 -3.37 -8.09
N GLY A 111 18.77 -2.62 -9.01
CA GLY A 111 18.86 -1.16 -8.93
C GLY A 111 20.21 -0.58 -8.52
N GLY A 112 21.30 -1.34 -8.68
CA GLY A 112 22.67 -0.84 -8.54
C GLY A 112 23.06 -0.44 -7.10
N ASN A 113 23.90 0.58 -7.01
CA ASN A 113 24.52 1.10 -5.79
C ASN A 113 24.50 2.65 -5.82
N GLY A 114 25.25 3.27 -4.90
CA GLY A 114 25.30 4.72 -4.76
C GLY A 114 26.17 5.47 -5.77
N ASP A 115 26.68 4.82 -6.81
CA ASP A 115 27.62 5.42 -7.78
C ASP A 115 27.05 6.70 -8.43
N VAL A 116 25.74 6.75 -8.66
CA VAL A 116 25.04 7.95 -9.19
C VAL A 116 25.25 9.19 -8.34
N HIS A 117 25.36 9.02 -7.02
CA HIS A 117 25.51 10.08 -6.03
C HIS A 117 26.97 10.28 -5.61
N GLN A 118 27.89 9.52 -6.21
CA GLN A 118 29.34 9.63 -6.02
C GLN A 118 30.03 10.22 -7.25
N TRP A 119 29.28 10.47 -8.31
CA TRP A 119 29.80 10.96 -9.57
C TRP A 119 30.16 12.44 -9.51
N THR A 120 31.43 12.75 -9.77
CA THR A 120 31.97 14.13 -9.80
C THR A 120 32.47 14.54 -11.18
N GLY A 121 32.16 13.77 -12.22
CA GLY A 121 32.56 14.11 -13.59
C GLY A 121 31.74 15.26 -14.17
N SER A 122 32.25 15.89 -15.24
CA SER A 122 31.65 17.07 -15.87
C SER A 122 30.44 16.77 -16.78
N GLY A 123 30.14 15.49 -17.04
CA GLY A 123 28.99 15.03 -17.83
C GLY A 123 27.90 14.36 -16.99
N ASN A 124 26.83 13.88 -17.63
CA ASN A 124 25.82 13.09 -16.93
C ASN A 124 26.41 11.73 -16.52
N TYR A 125 25.95 11.19 -15.39
CA TYR A 125 26.39 9.88 -14.92
C TYR A 125 26.29 8.79 -16.00
N CYS A 126 25.26 8.84 -16.83
CA CYS A 126 24.99 7.85 -17.88
C CYS A 126 25.71 8.09 -19.21
N ASP A 127 26.48 9.17 -19.37
CA ASP A 127 27.21 9.43 -20.61
C ASP A 127 28.28 8.33 -20.84
N GLY A 128 28.27 7.70 -22.02
CA GLY A 128 29.18 6.60 -22.35
C GLY A 128 28.92 5.27 -21.63
N ARG A 129 27.83 5.16 -20.84
CA ARG A 129 27.41 3.92 -20.19
C ARG A 129 26.38 3.16 -21.03
N SER A 130 25.90 2.03 -20.50
CA SER A 130 24.82 1.24 -21.08
C SER A 130 23.63 2.12 -21.48
N THR A 131 22.98 1.80 -22.61
CA THR A 131 21.75 2.48 -23.08
C THR A 131 20.62 2.43 -22.05
N ASN A 132 20.64 1.42 -21.16
CA ASN A 132 19.68 1.24 -20.08
C ASN A 132 20.07 1.96 -18.77
N CYS A 133 21.19 2.68 -18.72
CA CYS A 133 21.69 3.31 -17.49
C CYS A 133 20.65 4.19 -16.78
N TRP A 134 19.89 4.99 -17.54
CA TRP A 134 18.85 5.86 -16.99
C TRP A 134 17.75 5.06 -16.30
N ARG A 135 17.26 4.01 -16.97
CA ARG A 135 16.29 3.07 -16.40
C ARG A 135 16.84 2.40 -15.14
N ASP A 136 18.07 1.90 -15.20
CA ASP A 136 18.65 1.07 -14.15
C ASP A 136 19.06 1.85 -12.90
N SER A 137 19.35 3.15 -13.04
CA SER A 137 19.93 3.97 -11.95
C SER A 137 18.99 5.08 -11.44
N PHE A 138 18.04 5.54 -12.25
CA PHE A 138 17.16 6.67 -11.91
C PHE A 138 15.66 6.31 -11.89
N SER A 139 15.26 5.12 -12.37
CA SER A 139 13.87 4.70 -12.38
C SER A 139 13.55 3.61 -11.36
N SER A 140 12.28 3.42 -11.05
CA SER A 140 11.76 2.33 -10.22
C SER A 140 11.67 0.97 -10.95
N GLN A 141 11.94 0.91 -12.26
CA GLN A 141 11.76 -0.31 -13.07
C GLN A 141 12.51 -1.53 -12.51
N PRO A 142 13.78 -1.42 -12.06
CA PRO A 142 14.49 -2.57 -11.50
C PRO A 142 13.83 -3.17 -10.26
N LEU A 143 13.26 -2.32 -9.39
CA LEU A 143 12.52 -2.76 -8.21
C LEU A 143 11.17 -3.36 -8.59
N LEU A 144 10.51 -2.79 -9.60
CA LEU A 144 9.22 -3.28 -10.08
C LEU A 144 9.33 -4.75 -10.51
N TRP A 145 10.45 -5.13 -11.11
CA TRP A 145 10.65 -6.53 -11.46
C TRP A 145 10.83 -7.45 -10.26
N ASP A 146 11.50 -6.99 -9.20
CA ASP A 146 11.61 -7.74 -7.93
C ASP A 146 10.27 -7.82 -7.22
N PHE A 147 9.50 -6.72 -7.22
CA PHE A 147 8.16 -6.66 -6.65
C PHE A 147 7.25 -7.73 -7.22
N TYR A 148 7.12 -7.80 -8.55
CA TYR A 148 6.20 -8.74 -9.18
C TYR A 148 6.68 -10.19 -9.12
N ARG A 149 8.00 -10.44 -9.12
CA ARG A 149 8.54 -11.79 -8.84
C ARG A 149 8.19 -12.25 -7.43
N ASN A 150 8.36 -11.38 -6.43
CA ASN A 150 8.05 -11.70 -5.04
C ASN A 150 6.54 -11.84 -4.83
N ALA A 151 5.73 -10.96 -5.42
CA ALA A 151 4.27 -11.02 -5.32
C ALA A 151 3.71 -12.31 -5.93
N VAL A 152 4.17 -12.73 -7.11
CA VAL A 152 3.64 -13.92 -7.79
C VAL A 152 4.30 -15.22 -7.33
N GLY A 153 5.62 -15.23 -7.11
CA GLY A 153 6.38 -16.46 -6.81
C GLY A 153 6.95 -16.58 -5.40
N GLY A 154 6.98 -15.51 -4.60
CA GLY A 154 7.61 -15.50 -3.27
C GLY A 154 6.81 -16.29 -2.22
N ALA A 155 7.52 -16.90 -1.26
CA ALA A 155 6.91 -17.69 -0.18
C ALA A 155 6.41 -16.84 1.01
N ASP A 156 6.98 -15.66 1.22
CA ASP A 156 6.70 -14.71 2.31
C ASP A 156 5.57 -13.74 1.97
N GLN A 157 4.47 -14.28 1.44
CA GLN A 157 3.35 -13.52 0.89
C GLN A 157 2.78 -12.49 1.86
N LEU A 158 2.63 -12.84 3.14
CA LEU A 158 2.11 -11.90 4.14
C LEU A 158 3.04 -10.71 4.34
N ARG A 159 4.36 -10.93 4.38
CA ARG A 159 5.36 -9.88 4.56
C ARG A 159 5.33 -8.89 3.41
N GLN A 160 5.30 -9.42 2.18
CA GLN A 160 5.19 -8.60 0.97
C GLN A 160 3.88 -7.81 0.97
N ARG A 161 2.76 -8.43 1.38
CA ARG A 161 1.44 -7.80 1.39
C ARG A 161 1.32 -6.68 2.43
N VAL A 162 1.93 -6.86 3.61
CA VAL A 162 1.98 -5.85 4.67
C VAL A 162 2.94 -4.72 4.32
N ALA A 163 4.12 -5.01 3.77
CA ALA A 163 5.02 -3.96 3.27
C ALA A 163 4.36 -3.15 2.13
N PHE A 164 3.59 -3.82 1.26
CA PHE A 164 2.76 -3.14 0.25
C PHE A 164 1.65 -2.27 0.88
N ALA A 165 1.11 -2.62 2.04
CA ALA A 165 0.19 -1.74 2.76
C ALA A 165 0.93 -0.55 3.39
N LEU A 166 2.09 -0.78 4.01
CA LEU A 166 2.89 0.28 4.64
C LEU A 166 3.39 1.31 3.62
N GLN A 167 3.87 0.90 2.44
CA GLN A 167 4.30 1.88 1.43
C GLN A 167 3.18 2.80 0.92
N LYS A 168 1.93 2.38 1.13
CA LYS A 168 0.73 3.14 0.76
C LYS A 168 0.29 4.10 1.86
N ILE A 169 0.88 3.98 3.06
CA ILE A 169 0.71 4.86 4.22
C ILE A 169 1.89 5.83 4.29
N VAL A 170 3.13 5.31 4.31
CA VAL A 170 4.37 6.09 4.33
C VAL A 170 4.95 6.25 2.92
N VAL A 171 4.36 7.19 2.17
CA VAL A 171 4.51 7.30 0.71
C VAL A 171 5.81 8.02 0.31
N VAL A 172 6.52 7.44 -0.66
CA VAL A 172 7.56 8.10 -1.48
C VAL A 172 7.24 7.87 -2.95
N SER A 173 7.68 8.77 -3.84
CA SER A 173 7.40 8.66 -5.28
C SER A 173 8.64 8.80 -6.16
N ASN A 174 8.85 7.83 -7.06
CA ASN A 174 9.86 7.94 -8.11
C ASN A 174 9.54 9.00 -9.18
N LEU A 175 8.39 9.67 -9.11
CA LEU A 175 8.10 10.85 -9.93
C LEU A 175 8.78 12.13 -9.42
N GLU A 176 9.15 12.16 -8.13
CA GLU A 176 9.72 13.35 -7.48
C GLU A 176 11.15 13.11 -7.01
N VAL A 177 11.47 11.88 -6.57
CA VAL A 177 12.84 11.49 -6.19
C VAL A 177 13.38 10.39 -7.09
N GLU A 178 14.63 10.57 -7.52
CA GLU A 178 15.34 9.63 -8.38
C GLU A 178 16.50 8.98 -7.63
N GLY A 179 16.96 7.81 -8.09
CA GLY A 179 18.01 7.03 -7.44
C GLY A 179 17.48 5.67 -7.03
N THR A 180 17.53 4.72 -7.96
CA THR A 180 16.94 3.39 -7.83
C THR A 180 17.40 2.66 -6.57
N TYR A 181 18.69 2.78 -6.22
CA TYR A 181 19.25 2.15 -5.03
C TYR A 181 18.65 2.68 -3.73
N GLY A 182 18.29 3.96 -3.65
CA GLY A 182 17.65 4.55 -2.46
C GLY A 182 16.23 4.03 -2.26
N MET A 183 15.46 3.93 -3.35
CA MET A 183 14.16 3.25 -3.34
C MET A 183 14.31 1.81 -2.83
N ARG A 184 15.35 1.08 -3.27
CA ARG A 184 15.60 -0.29 -2.81
C ARG A 184 15.80 -0.35 -1.30
N TYR A 185 16.62 0.54 -0.74
CA TYR A 185 16.84 0.62 0.71
C TYR A 185 15.54 0.94 1.47
N TYR A 186 14.78 1.91 0.99
CA TYR A 186 13.51 2.32 1.61
C TYR A 186 12.50 1.16 1.66
N TYR A 187 12.22 0.51 0.52
CA TYR A 187 11.23 -0.56 0.49
C TYR A 187 11.70 -1.86 1.14
N ASN A 188 13.00 -2.16 1.16
CA ASN A 188 13.52 -3.26 1.98
C ASN A 188 13.35 -2.97 3.48
N THR A 189 13.46 -1.72 3.91
CA THR A 189 13.21 -1.33 5.31
C THR A 189 11.75 -1.57 5.71
N LEU A 190 10.80 -1.35 4.80
CA LEU A 190 9.39 -1.68 5.04
C LEU A 190 9.15 -3.20 5.12
N LEU A 191 9.88 -4.01 4.34
CA LEU A 191 9.85 -5.47 4.45
C LEU A 191 10.38 -5.97 5.80
N ASP A 192 11.48 -5.37 6.27
CA ASP A 192 12.07 -5.67 7.58
C ASP A 192 11.12 -5.38 8.73
N ASN A 193 10.39 -4.26 8.62
CA ASN A 193 9.52 -3.79 9.69
C ASN A 193 8.05 -4.18 9.52
N ALA A 194 7.71 -5.02 8.54
CA ALA A 194 6.33 -5.44 8.26
C ALA A 194 5.59 -6.01 9.49
N PHE A 195 6.32 -6.70 10.38
CA PHE A 195 5.79 -7.24 11.63
C PHE A 195 6.49 -6.69 12.88
N GLY A 196 7.20 -5.56 12.72
CA GLY A 196 7.95 -4.92 13.80
C GLY A 196 7.05 -4.01 14.65
N ASN A 197 7.59 -2.86 15.05
CA ASN A 197 6.83 -1.85 15.78
C ASN A 197 6.64 -0.59 14.91
N TYR A 198 5.44 0.00 14.93
CA TYR A 198 5.13 1.18 14.12
C TYR A 198 5.98 2.41 14.51
N ARG A 199 6.39 2.54 15.78
CA ARG A 199 7.36 3.57 16.20
C ARG A 199 8.68 3.44 15.42
N GLN A 200 9.12 2.20 15.21
CA GLN A 200 10.34 1.93 14.44
C GLN A 200 10.15 2.22 12.95
N VAL A 201 8.96 1.94 12.39
CA VAL A 201 8.62 2.36 11.02
C VAL A 201 8.73 3.88 10.89
N LEU A 202 8.11 4.65 11.80
CA LEU A 202 8.17 6.11 11.78
C LEU A 202 9.61 6.63 11.94
N LYS A 203 10.41 6.04 12.84
CA LYS A 203 11.83 6.40 13.00
C LYS A 203 12.61 6.18 11.71
N LYS A 204 12.43 5.02 11.07
CA LYS A 204 13.11 4.69 9.81
C LYS A 204 12.65 5.55 8.64
N VAL A 205 11.40 5.97 8.63
CA VAL A 205 10.87 6.94 7.66
C VAL A 205 11.49 8.32 7.89
N ALA A 206 11.54 8.79 9.14
CA ALA A 206 12.10 10.10 9.49
C ALA A 206 13.60 10.21 9.19
N LEU A 207 14.35 9.11 9.36
CA LEU A 207 15.78 9.05 9.08
C LEU A 207 16.11 8.57 7.67
N SER A 208 15.12 8.21 6.86
CA SER A 208 15.39 7.76 5.49
C SER A 208 15.86 8.96 4.65
N PRO A 209 17.06 8.93 4.05
CA PRO A 209 17.52 10.03 3.21
C PRO A 209 16.69 10.20 1.92
N LEU A 210 16.07 9.13 1.41
CA LEU A 210 15.13 9.20 0.28
C LEU A 210 13.87 9.99 0.64
N MET A 211 13.21 9.62 1.75
CA MET A 211 12.10 10.41 2.33
C MET A 211 12.51 11.85 2.66
N GLY A 212 13.73 12.05 3.17
CA GLY A 212 14.30 13.36 3.44
C GLY A 212 14.40 14.24 2.19
N ASP A 213 14.78 13.67 1.04
CA ASP A 213 14.75 14.38 -0.25
C ASP A 213 13.30 14.59 -0.74
N TYR A 214 12.43 13.59 -0.59
CA TYR A 214 11.04 13.64 -1.05
C TYR A 214 10.21 14.72 -0.36
N LEU A 215 10.34 14.85 0.97
CA LEU A 215 9.56 15.79 1.78
C LEU A 215 10.40 16.94 2.34
N ASN A 216 11.59 17.18 1.78
CA ASN A 216 12.50 18.27 2.15
C ASN A 216 12.89 18.29 3.64
N ASN A 217 13.05 17.12 4.26
CA ASN A 217 13.59 17.01 5.62
C ASN A 217 15.13 16.89 5.65
N ALA A 218 15.73 16.42 4.55
CA ALA A 218 17.18 16.42 4.42
C ALA A 218 17.68 17.86 4.27
N ASN A 219 18.69 18.22 5.06
CA ASN A 219 19.23 19.58 5.18
C ASN A 219 18.21 20.62 5.68
N ASN A 220 17.20 20.20 6.46
CA ASN A 220 16.22 21.09 7.05
C ASN A 220 16.85 21.98 8.15
N ASP A 221 16.72 23.30 8.03
CA ASP A 221 17.46 24.29 8.80
C ASP A 221 16.56 25.01 9.83
N LYS A 222 17.03 25.12 11.08
CA LYS A 222 16.36 25.86 12.16
C LYS A 222 16.04 27.33 11.87
N ALA A 223 16.77 28.01 10.99
CA ALA A 223 16.49 29.40 10.64
C ALA A 223 15.24 29.54 9.75
N ALA A 224 14.94 28.51 8.96
CA ALA A 224 13.79 28.48 8.05
C ALA A 224 13.28 27.04 7.89
N PRO A 225 12.67 26.46 8.94
CA PRO A 225 12.29 25.05 8.93
C PRO A 225 11.23 24.77 7.86
N ASN A 226 11.46 23.73 7.05
CA ASN A 226 10.49 23.22 6.11
C ASN A 226 9.41 22.42 6.85
N GLU A 227 8.15 22.80 6.69
CA GLU A 227 7.01 22.19 7.38
C GLU A 227 6.46 20.93 6.68
N ASN A 228 6.92 20.59 5.47
CA ASN A 228 6.32 19.50 4.66
C ASN A 228 6.39 18.15 5.36
N PHE A 229 7.59 17.68 5.73
CA PHE A 229 7.73 16.39 6.41
C PHE A 229 6.97 16.33 7.74
N ALA A 230 7.06 17.40 8.55
CA ALA A 230 6.33 17.49 9.82
C ALA A 230 4.81 17.41 9.62
N ARG A 231 4.29 18.08 8.58
CA ARG A 231 2.88 18.02 8.21
C ARG A 231 2.50 16.60 7.82
N GLU A 232 3.16 16.00 6.84
CA GLU A 232 2.81 14.65 6.35
C GLU A 232 2.96 13.58 7.43
N LEU A 233 3.98 13.72 8.31
CA LEU A 233 4.14 12.86 9.47
C LEU A 233 2.90 12.88 10.37
N LEU A 234 2.33 14.06 10.63
CA LEU A 234 1.12 14.21 11.43
C LEU A 234 -0.14 13.72 10.69
N GLN A 235 -0.45 14.29 9.52
CA GLN A 235 -1.73 14.03 8.83
C GLN A 235 -1.81 12.65 8.16
N LEU A 236 -0.75 12.16 7.54
CA LEU A 236 -0.82 10.96 6.70
C LEU A 236 -0.23 9.74 7.40
N PHE A 237 0.89 9.92 8.10
CA PHE A 237 1.66 8.79 8.61
C PHE A 237 1.30 8.40 10.04
N ALA A 238 0.67 9.28 10.83
CA ALA A 238 0.48 9.06 12.26
C ALA A 238 -0.96 9.20 12.75
N ILE A 239 -1.56 10.39 12.68
CA ILE A 239 -2.75 10.70 13.51
C ILE A 239 -3.95 11.23 12.74
N GLY A 240 -3.82 11.57 11.46
CA GLY A 240 -4.90 12.16 10.68
C GLY A 240 -5.18 13.60 11.07
N THR A 241 -6.13 14.23 10.36
CA THR A 241 -6.51 15.63 10.55
C THR A 241 -7.72 15.83 11.46
N CYS A 242 -8.49 14.78 11.75
CA CYS A 242 -9.71 14.86 12.58
C CYS A 242 -9.56 14.04 13.87
N GLU A 243 -9.98 14.57 15.02
CA GLU A 243 -10.01 13.82 16.28
C GLU A 243 -10.91 12.58 16.19
N LEU A 244 -10.41 11.44 16.68
CA LEU A 244 -11.09 10.15 16.60
C LEU A 244 -11.36 9.57 18.00
N ASN A 245 -12.50 8.92 18.13
CA ASN A 245 -12.73 7.93 19.18
C ASN A 245 -11.89 6.66 18.91
N ALA A 246 -11.71 5.81 19.92
CA ALA A 246 -10.95 4.55 19.78
C ALA A 246 -11.53 3.58 18.74
N ASN A 247 -12.80 3.75 18.36
CA ASN A 247 -13.49 2.98 17.32
C ASN A 247 -13.40 3.63 15.92
N GLY A 248 -12.61 4.68 15.75
CA GLY A 248 -12.38 5.37 14.47
C GLY A 248 -13.48 6.32 14.02
N THR A 249 -14.56 6.50 14.78
CA THR A 249 -15.56 7.55 14.49
C THR A 249 -15.05 8.92 14.93
N LEU A 250 -15.56 9.99 14.32
CA LEU A 250 -15.26 11.36 14.71
C LEU A 250 -15.67 11.62 16.16
N LYS A 251 -14.74 12.17 16.96
CA LYS A 251 -15.03 12.58 18.33
C LYS A 251 -15.97 13.79 18.31
N GLY A 252 -17.04 13.76 19.13
CA GLY A 252 -18.08 14.79 19.10
C GLY A 252 -18.96 14.80 17.84
N GLY A 253 -18.86 13.78 16.97
CA GLY A 253 -19.71 13.62 15.78
C GLY A 253 -19.35 14.49 14.58
N ALA A 254 -18.38 15.39 14.71
CA ALA A 254 -17.88 16.25 13.63
C ALA A 254 -16.35 16.28 13.62
N CYS A 255 -15.74 16.63 12.48
CA CYS A 255 -14.29 16.73 12.39
C CYS A 255 -13.81 17.97 13.16
N ALA A 256 -13.22 17.73 14.34
CA ALA A 256 -12.39 18.71 15.03
C ALA A 256 -10.92 18.49 14.64
N PRO A 257 -10.14 19.55 14.35
CA PRO A 257 -8.75 19.40 13.94
C PRO A 257 -7.92 18.75 15.06
N THR A 258 -7.08 17.79 14.70
CA THR A 258 -6.12 17.13 15.63
C THR A 258 -5.02 18.07 16.10
N TYR A 259 -4.67 19.07 15.29
CA TYR A 259 -3.61 20.04 15.55
C TYR A 259 -3.80 21.31 14.72
N GLY A 260 -3.17 22.40 15.16
CA GLY A 260 -3.09 23.65 14.42
C GLY A 260 -1.74 23.83 13.70
N ASN A 261 -1.59 24.91 12.93
CA ASN A 261 -0.35 25.17 12.21
C ASN A 261 0.85 25.43 13.15
N GLU A 262 0.61 25.97 14.35
CA GLU A 262 1.66 26.14 15.36
C GLU A 262 2.27 24.79 15.78
N THR A 263 1.45 23.76 15.96
CA THR A 263 1.93 22.41 16.24
C THR A 263 2.79 21.87 15.09
N VAL A 264 2.35 22.05 13.84
CA VAL A 264 3.15 21.65 12.66
C VAL A 264 4.52 22.33 12.69
N ARG A 265 4.54 23.62 12.99
CA ARG A 265 5.78 24.39 13.09
C ARG A 265 6.69 23.89 14.21
N ASN A 266 6.15 23.59 15.40
CA ASN A 266 6.94 23.04 16.50
C ASN A 266 7.55 21.68 16.14
N TYR A 267 6.79 20.81 15.47
CA TYR A 267 7.31 19.56 14.93
C TYR A 267 8.39 19.79 13.87
N ALA A 268 8.20 20.76 12.97
CA ALA A 268 9.19 21.12 11.95
C ALA A 268 10.50 21.56 12.59
N TYR A 269 10.47 22.44 13.59
CA TYR A 269 11.66 22.84 14.35
C TYR A 269 12.34 21.63 15.04
N ALA A 270 11.57 20.79 15.73
CA ALA A 270 12.10 19.59 16.38
C ALA A 270 12.78 18.61 15.40
N LEU A 271 12.39 18.62 14.13
CA LEU A 271 12.91 17.77 13.06
C LEU A 271 13.99 18.45 12.21
N THR A 272 14.51 19.61 12.59
CA THR A 272 15.64 20.26 11.91
C THR A 272 16.98 19.62 12.23
N GLY A 273 17.99 19.89 11.41
CA GLY A 273 19.37 19.50 11.68
C GLY A 273 19.75 18.09 11.23
N TRP A 274 19.07 17.54 10.23
CA TRP A 274 19.43 16.25 9.61
C TRP A 274 20.06 16.47 8.23
N THR A 275 21.07 15.68 7.88
CA THR A 275 21.66 15.63 6.53
C THR A 275 21.80 14.19 6.05
N TYR A 276 22.16 14.02 4.78
CA TYR A 276 22.42 12.72 4.17
C TYR A 276 23.51 11.92 4.93
N PRO A 277 23.50 10.57 4.87
CA PRO A 277 24.64 9.79 5.30
C PRO A 277 25.91 10.15 4.52
N ALA A 278 27.07 9.88 5.12
CA ALA A 278 28.34 10.03 4.43
C ALA A 278 28.41 9.09 3.20
N GLY A 279 29.08 9.55 2.15
CA GLY A 279 29.33 8.74 0.95
C GLY A 279 28.90 9.38 -0.37
N GLY A 280 28.13 10.47 -0.34
CA GLY A 280 27.83 11.27 -1.53
C GLY A 280 28.97 12.22 -1.89
N SER A 281 29.05 12.62 -3.15
CA SER A 281 30.02 13.59 -3.65
C SER A 281 29.48 14.36 -4.85
N THR A 282 29.90 15.62 -5.02
CA THR A 282 29.63 16.41 -6.22
C THR A 282 30.87 17.21 -6.64
N ALA A 283 30.93 17.64 -7.90
CA ALA A 283 32.02 18.48 -8.40
C ALA A 283 32.09 19.88 -7.73
N TRP A 284 31.01 20.30 -7.06
CA TRP A 284 30.87 21.64 -6.47
C TRP A 284 30.96 21.66 -4.95
N GLY A 285 31.25 20.51 -4.33
CA GLY A 285 31.15 20.31 -2.90
C GLY A 285 29.71 20.06 -2.42
N CYS A 286 29.54 19.91 -1.11
CA CYS A 286 28.24 19.64 -0.50
C CYS A 286 27.61 20.94 0.01
N TRP A 287 26.28 21.04 -0.12
CA TRP A 287 25.53 22.18 0.37
C TRP A 287 24.32 21.71 1.20
N PRO A 288 24.00 22.37 2.33
CA PRO A 288 24.70 23.51 2.96
C PRO A 288 26.14 23.22 3.42
N GLN A 289 26.88 24.26 3.83
CA GLN A 289 28.26 24.08 4.30
C GLN A 289 28.30 23.18 5.55
N ASN A 290 29.31 22.30 5.64
CA ASN A 290 29.45 21.28 6.70
C ASN A 290 28.31 20.25 6.75
N THR A 291 27.60 20.02 5.64
CA THR A 291 26.67 18.89 5.48
C THR A 291 27.20 17.86 4.48
N HIS A 292 26.51 16.74 4.35
CA HIS A 292 26.85 15.71 3.38
C HIS A 292 26.09 15.91 2.07
N CYS A 293 26.75 15.55 0.97
CA CYS A 293 26.14 15.48 -0.35
C CYS A 293 25.07 14.39 -0.37
N ARG A 294 24.08 14.55 -1.25
CA ARG A 294 22.98 13.59 -1.43
C ARG A 294 23.53 12.16 -1.56
N TYR A 295 23.07 11.26 -0.69
CA TYR A 295 23.45 9.85 -0.68
C TYR A 295 22.37 9.05 0.04
N TYR A 296 21.98 7.88 -0.47
CA TYR A 296 20.81 7.15 0.04
C TYR A 296 21.12 5.82 0.72
N ALA A 297 22.39 5.43 0.82
CA ALA A 297 22.76 4.20 1.51
C ALA A 297 23.10 4.53 2.98
N GLY A 298 22.10 4.44 3.85
CA GLY A 298 22.22 4.68 5.29
C GLY A 298 21.06 5.49 5.84
N ASP A 299 21.12 5.77 7.14
CA ASP A 299 20.22 6.71 7.81
C ASP A 299 20.81 8.13 7.69
N MET A 300 19.95 9.15 7.64
CA MET A 300 20.35 10.54 7.81
C MET A 300 21.07 10.74 9.13
N VAL A 301 22.01 11.68 9.17
CA VAL A 301 22.85 11.96 10.34
C VAL A 301 22.65 13.40 10.82
N PRO A 302 22.82 13.66 12.12
CA PRO A 302 22.56 14.98 12.67
C PRO A 302 23.70 15.96 12.36
N VAL A 303 23.36 17.24 12.22
CA VAL A 303 24.28 18.37 12.09
C VAL A 303 23.86 19.44 13.08
N ALA A 304 24.55 19.47 14.23
CA ALA A 304 24.16 20.29 15.38
C ALA A 304 23.99 21.78 15.07
N GLN A 305 24.78 22.33 14.14
CA GLN A 305 24.68 23.75 13.76
C GLN A 305 23.29 24.11 13.19
N TYR A 306 22.61 23.17 12.54
CA TYR A 306 21.31 23.36 11.88
C TYR A 306 20.12 22.87 12.70
N HIS A 307 20.36 22.27 13.87
CA HIS A 307 19.30 21.80 14.75
C HIS A 307 18.79 22.92 15.68
N ASP A 308 17.47 23.02 15.80
CA ASP A 308 16.81 23.87 16.78
C ASP A 308 17.00 23.33 18.19
N THR A 309 17.54 24.16 19.09
CA THR A 309 17.81 23.78 20.48
C THR A 309 16.88 24.46 21.47
N LEU A 310 15.78 25.07 20.98
CA LEU A 310 14.80 25.71 21.84
C LEU A 310 13.81 24.67 22.36
N GLU A 311 13.12 25.02 23.44
CA GLU A 311 12.01 24.19 23.92
C GLU A 311 10.88 24.21 22.89
N ARG A 312 10.31 23.03 22.58
CA ARG A 312 9.19 22.88 21.64
C ARG A 312 8.07 22.05 22.26
N ALA A 313 6.92 22.67 22.47
CA ALA A 313 5.71 21.96 22.88
C ALA A 313 5.16 21.13 21.70
N LEU A 314 4.96 19.83 21.93
CA LEU A 314 4.40 18.89 20.98
C LEU A 314 3.00 18.44 21.42
N LEU A 315 2.47 17.40 20.78
CA LEU A 315 1.20 16.78 21.15
C LEU A 315 1.35 15.88 22.39
N SER A 316 0.22 15.43 22.93
CA SER A 316 0.15 14.44 24.02
C SER A 316 0.86 14.87 25.31
N GLY A 317 1.01 16.18 25.54
CA GLY A 317 1.72 16.72 26.71
C GLY A 317 3.24 16.51 26.69
N VAL A 318 3.81 16.14 25.53
CA VAL A 318 5.24 15.96 25.34
C VAL A 318 5.88 17.29 24.92
N THR A 319 7.05 17.57 25.45
CA THR A 319 7.87 18.74 25.12
C THR A 319 9.27 18.29 24.77
N VAL A 320 9.86 18.84 23.70
CA VAL A 320 11.30 18.76 23.44
C VAL A 320 12.00 19.75 24.37
N PRO A 321 12.84 19.30 25.33
CA PRO A 321 13.54 20.22 26.22
C PRO A 321 14.54 21.10 25.48
N ALA A 322 14.75 22.32 25.98
CA ALA A 322 15.83 23.18 25.49
C ALA A 322 17.20 22.50 25.61
N GLY A 323 18.05 22.68 24.60
CA GLY A 323 19.38 22.06 24.52
C GLY A 323 19.40 20.61 24.04
N SER A 324 18.25 20.03 23.65
CA SER A 324 18.19 18.67 23.08
C SER A 324 19.05 18.55 21.81
N THR A 325 19.62 17.36 21.61
CA THR A 325 20.21 16.98 20.31
C THR A 325 19.11 16.58 19.32
N ALA A 326 19.44 16.55 18.02
CA ALA A 326 18.50 16.12 16.99
C ALA A 326 17.96 14.70 17.23
N ASP A 327 18.79 13.78 17.69
CA ASP A 327 18.35 12.44 18.09
C ASP A 327 17.34 12.48 19.25
N GLN A 328 17.63 13.25 20.31
CA GLN A 328 16.73 13.39 21.46
C GLN A 328 15.38 14.02 21.05
N ALA A 329 15.43 15.04 20.20
CA ALA A 329 14.22 15.68 19.67
C ALA A 329 13.39 14.71 18.82
N LEU A 330 14.03 13.89 17.97
CA LEU A 330 13.34 12.85 17.20
C LEU A 330 12.66 11.82 18.11
N GLU A 331 13.33 11.35 19.16
CA GLU A 331 12.72 10.43 20.12
C GLU A 331 11.49 11.05 20.81
N ALA A 332 11.57 12.33 21.23
CA ALA A 332 10.43 13.05 21.80
C ALA A 332 9.28 13.23 20.79
N VAL A 333 9.58 13.50 19.51
CA VAL A 333 8.57 13.53 18.44
C VAL A 333 7.88 12.18 18.30
N LEU A 334 8.65 11.09 18.26
CA LEU A 334 8.10 9.73 18.16
C LEU A 334 7.24 9.39 19.39
N ASP A 335 7.67 9.77 20.59
CA ASP A 335 6.89 9.54 21.81
C ASP A 335 5.60 10.34 21.84
N SER A 336 5.64 11.61 21.42
CA SER A 336 4.46 12.47 21.29
C SER A 336 3.40 11.85 20.37
N LEU A 337 3.82 11.35 19.21
CA LEU A 337 2.95 10.67 18.24
C LEU A 337 2.45 9.33 18.77
N MET A 338 3.36 8.51 19.30
CA MET A 338 3.04 7.18 19.80
C MET A 338 2.15 7.23 21.03
N GLN A 339 2.10 8.33 21.79
CA GLN A 339 1.19 8.53 22.91
C GLN A 339 -0.21 8.99 22.46
N HIS A 340 -0.33 9.62 21.29
CA HIS A 340 -1.57 10.25 20.84
C HIS A 340 -2.73 9.22 20.66
N PRO A 341 -3.95 9.51 21.12
CA PRO A 341 -5.07 8.56 21.07
C PRO A 341 -5.55 8.23 19.65
N ASN A 342 -5.38 9.14 18.68
CA ASN A 342 -5.76 8.88 17.28
C ASN A 342 -4.91 7.81 16.59
N MET A 343 -3.65 7.60 17.00
CA MET A 343 -2.71 6.76 16.26
C MET A 343 -3.27 5.36 15.98
N ALA A 344 -3.79 4.71 17.02
CA ALA A 344 -4.28 3.34 16.93
C ALA A 344 -5.51 3.17 16.01
N PRO A 345 -6.62 3.94 16.16
CA PRO A 345 -7.74 3.84 15.24
C PRO A 345 -7.42 4.33 13.83
N PHE A 346 -6.53 5.33 13.68
CA PHE A 346 -6.13 5.85 12.37
C PHE A 346 -5.36 4.81 11.56
N ILE A 347 -4.27 4.28 12.13
CA ILE A 347 -3.44 3.25 11.46
C ILE A 347 -4.20 1.94 11.33
N GLY A 348 -4.95 1.54 12.37
CA GLY A 348 -5.80 0.35 12.32
C GLY A 348 -6.79 0.39 11.17
N ARG A 349 -7.52 1.50 10.99
CA ARG A 349 -8.46 1.66 9.87
C ARG A 349 -7.76 1.59 8.51
N GLN A 350 -6.63 2.27 8.35
CA GLN A 350 -5.89 2.22 7.09
C GLN A 350 -5.43 0.80 6.76
N LEU A 351 -4.87 0.05 7.72
CA LEU A 351 -4.47 -1.35 7.49
C LEU A 351 -5.66 -2.23 7.11
N ILE A 352 -6.83 -2.04 7.75
CA ILE A 352 -8.06 -2.75 7.36
C ILE A 352 -8.45 -2.41 5.90
N GLN A 353 -8.41 -1.14 5.51
CA GLN A 353 -8.72 -0.73 4.14
C GLN A 353 -7.73 -1.30 3.13
N GLN A 354 -6.45 -1.34 3.46
CA GLN A 354 -5.43 -1.88 2.57
C GLN A 354 -5.49 -3.40 2.43
N LEU A 355 -5.86 -4.14 3.48
CA LEU A 355 -5.81 -5.61 3.51
C LEU A 355 -7.18 -6.28 3.28
N VAL A 356 -8.28 -5.73 3.81
CA VAL A 356 -9.56 -6.42 3.95
C VAL A 356 -10.69 -5.76 3.17
N GLY A 357 -11.09 -4.53 3.51
CA GLY A 357 -12.30 -3.91 2.95
C GLY A 357 -12.42 -2.41 3.21
N SER A 358 -13.19 -1.71 2.38
CA SER A 358 -13.21 -0.23 2.35
C SER A 358 -13.94 0.41 3.53
N ASN A 359 -14.94 -0.28 4.10
CA ASN A 359 -15.87 0.24 5.11
C ASN A 359 -15.96 -0.65 6.36
N PRO A 360 -14.89 -0.72 7.18
CA PRO A 360 -14.94 -1.51 8.40
C PRO A 360 -15.93 -0.92 9.42
N SER A 361 -16.58 -1.78 10.20
CA SER A 361 -17.39 -1.30 11.32
C SER A 361 -16.54 -0.60 12.39
N ALA A 362 -17.17 0.28 13.15
CA ALA A 362 -16.52 0.93 14.30
C ALA A 362 -16.02 -0.10 15.33
N ALA A 363 -16.77 -1.20 15.53
CA ALA A 363 -16.38 -2.28 16.44
C ALA A 363 -15.10 -2.99 15.96
N TYR A 364 -14.96 -3.20 14.66
CA TYR A 364 -13.76 -3.78 14.07
C TYR A 364 -12.54 -2.85 14.24
N VAL A 365 -12.67 -1.57 13.89
CA VAL A 365 -11.60 -0.59 14.13
C VAL A 365 -11.21 -0.54 15.61
N SER A 366 -12.18 -0.60 16.52
CA SER A 366 -11.92 -0.60 17.97
C SER A 366 -11.09 -1.79 18.43
N ARG A 367 -11.35 -3.00 17.92
CA ARG A 367 -10.58 -4.21 18.27
C ARG A 367 -9.15 -4.15 17.73
N VAL A 368 -8.97 -3.65 16.51
CA VAL A 368 -7.63 -3.45 15.92
C VAL A 368 -6.86 -2.38 16.69
N ALA A 369 -7.51 -1.26 17.05
CA ALA A 369 -6.90 -0.21 17.87
C ALA A 369 -6.49 -0.73 19.25
N ALA A 370 -7.29 -1.61 19.86
CA ALA A 370 -6.96 -2.24 21.13
C ALA A 370 -5.72 -3.15 21.00
N ALA A 371 -5.62 -3.95 19.93
CA ALA A 371 -4.44 -4.77 19.66
C ALA A 371 -3.17 -3.94 19.44
N PHE A 372 -3.27 -2.83 18.70
CA PHE A 372 -2.17 -1.88 18.52
C PHE A 372 -1.71 -1.30 19.86
N ASN A 373 -2.66 -0.86 20.70
CA ASN A 373 -2.35 -0.25 21.99
C ASN A 373 -1.75 -1.24 22.99
N ALA A 374 -2.30 -2.46 23.06
CA ALA A 374 -1.81 -3.52 23.94
C ALA A 374 -0.51 -4.16 23.42
N GLY A 375 -0.22 -4.03 22.13
CA GLY A 375 0.87 -4.74 21.48
C GLY A 375 0.69 -6.26 21.43
N ARG A 376 -0.55 -6.75 21.62
CA ARG A 376 -0.88 -8.18 21.71
C ARG A 376 -2.24 -8.47 21.09
N HIS A 377 -2.33 -9.61 20.39
CA HIS A 377 -3.60 -10.17 19.90
C HIS A 377 -3.45 -11.68 19.71
N GLN A 378 -4.27 -12.51 20.36
CA GLN A 378 -4.34 -13.97 20.13
C GLN A 378 -2.98 -14.70 20.00
N GLY A 379 -2.01 -14.40 20.88
CA GLY A 379 -0.68 -15.01 20.85
C GLY A 379 0.34 -14.32 19.94
N PHE A 380 -0.07 -13.29 19.19
CA PHE A 380 0.80 -12.42 18.41
C PHE A 380 1.22 -11.18 19.21
N GLY A 381 2.44 -10.72 18.96
CA GLY A 381 2.98 -9.45 19.43
C GLY A 381 3.79 -9.52 20.74
N SER A 382 4.52 -8.45 20.97
CA SER A 382 5.51 -8.29 22.05
C SER A 382 4.92 -7.77 23.38
N GLY A 383 3.70 -7.20 23.37
CA GLY A 383 3.18 -6.43 24.50
C GLY A 383 3.57 -4.96 24.49
N GLN A 384 4.22 -4.48 23.42
CA GLN A 384 4.58 -3.08 23.28
C GLN A 384 3.60 -2.36 22.35
N ARG A 385 3.13 -1.18 22.75
CA ARG A 385 2.26 -0.34 21.93
C ARG A 385 2.86 -0.15 20.53
N GLY A 386 2.05 -0.31 19.50
CA GLY A 386 2.45 -0.20 18.11
C GLY A 386 2.96 -1.49 17.47
N ASP A 387 2.85 -2.64 18.13
CA ASP A 387 3.24 -3.93 17.57
C ASP A 387 2.42 -4.29 16.31
N LEU A 388 3.09 -4.37 15.17
CA LEU A 388 2.46 -4.63 13.87
C LEU A 388 2.12 -6.10 13.67
N ALA A 389 2.81 -7.04 14.31
CA ALA A 389 2.41 -8.45 14.27
C ALA A 389 1.03 -8.63 14.93
N ALA A 390 0.85 -8.09 16.13
CA ALA A 390 -0.44 -8.07 16.81
C ALA A 390 -1.52 -7.32 16.02
N THR A 391 -1.18 -6.16 15.48
CA THR A 391 -2.13 -5.33 14.73
C THR A 391 -2.59 -6.02 13.44
N VAL A 392 -1.67 -6.57 12.65
CA VAL A 392 -1.99 -7.31 11.42
C VAL A 392 -2.79 -8.57 11.71
N ALA A 393 -2.44 -9.31 12.78
CA ALA A 393 -3.24 -10.45 13.20
C ALA A 393 -4.67 -10.04 13.57
N ALA A 394 -4.84 -8.95 14.32
CA ALA A 394 -6.16 -8.41 14.66
C ALA A 394 -6.97 -7.97 13.43
N VAL A 395 -6.32 -7.47 12.38
CA VAL A 395 -6.97 -7.18 11.10
C VAL A 395 -7.42 -8.49 10.43
N LEU A 396 -6.51 -9.44 10.22
CA LEU A 396 -6.80 -10.59 9.37
C LEU A 396 -7.65 -11.68 10.04
N LEU A 397 -7.68 -11.72 11.38
CA LEU A 397 -8.43 -12.71 12.16
C LEU A 397 -9.75 -12.19 12.72
N ASP A 398 -10.09 -10.92 12.47
CA ASP A 398 -11.35 -10.36 12.97
C ASP A 398 -12.58 -11.10 12.42
N ALA A 399 -13.61 -11.25 13.25
CA ALA A 399 -14.87 -11.89 12.84
C ALA A 399 -15.49 -11.22 11.60
N GLU A 400 -15.38 -9.89 11.45
CA GLU A 400 -15.87 -9.19 10.26
C GLU A 400 -15.04 -9.52 9.01
N ALA A 401 -13.75 -9.77 9.16
CA ALA A 401 -12.89 -10.20 8.06
C ALA A 401 -13.10 -11.67 7.69
N ARG A 402 -13.53 -12.53 8.64
CA ARG A 402 -13.70 -13.98 8.45
C ARG A 402 -15.14 -14.42 8.18
N THR A 403 -16.13 -13.54 8.35
CA THR A 403 -17.55 -13.87 8.18
C THR A 403 -17.86 -14.52 6.83
N GLU A 404 -18.64 -15.60 6.82
CA GLU A 404 -19.13 -16.23 5.59
C GLU A 404 -20.33 -15.51 4.98
N ALA A 405 -20.96 -14.61 5.74
CA ALA A 405 -22.10 -13.80 5.32
C ALA A 405 -21.77 -12.30 5.40
N PRO A 406 -20.85 -11.79 4.55
CA PRO A 406 -20.50 -10.38 4.57
C PRO A 406 -21.69 -9.50 4.16
N ALA A 407 -21.81 -8.34 4.80
CA ALA A 407 -22.83 -7.35 4.44
C ALA A 407 -22.67 -6.86 2.99
N ARG A 408 -23.72 -6.32 2.38
CA ARG A 408 -23.67 -5.82 0.99
C ARG A 408 -22.64 -4.70 0.79
N SER A 409 -22.39 -3.90 1.82
CA SER A 409 -21.40 -2.82 1.86
C SER A 409 -19.96 -3.30 2.13
N ALA A 410 -19.77 -4.58 2.43
CA ALA A 410 -18.46 -5.14 2.75
C ALA A 410 -17.63 -5.42 1.49
N GLY A 411 -16.33 -5.56 1.71
CA GLY A 411 -15.34 -5.78 0.67
C GLY A 411 -14.76 -4.50 0.10
N LYS A 412 -14.03 -4.65 -1.00
CA LYS A 412 -13.39 -3.56 -1.74
C LYS A 412 -13.13 -3.94 -3.19
N LEU A 413 -12.99 -2.96 -4.07
CA LEU A 413 -12.55 -3.23 -5.43
C LEU A 413 -11.09 -3.71 -5.40
N ARG A 414 -10.78 -4.77 -6.14
CA ARG A 414 -9.39 -5.21 -6.31
C ARG A 414 -8.62 -4.15 -7.10
N GLU A 415 -7.69 -3.45 -6.45
CA GLU A 415 -6.76 -2.53 -7.10
C GLU A 415 -5.97 -3.25 -8.22
N PRO A 416 -5.55 -2.55 -9.28
CA PRO A 416 -4.88 -3.16 -10.44
C PRO A 416 -3.77 -4.16 -10.09
N VAL A 417 -2.88 -3.83 -9.14
CA VAL A 417 -1.81 -4.74 -8.69
C VAL A 417 -2.36 -6.09 -8.19
N LEU A 418 -3.42 -6.07 -7.37
CA LEU A 418 -4.07 -7.29 -6.86
C LEU A 418 -4.88 -8.01 -7.94
N HIS A 419 -5.41 -7.27 -8.92
CA HIS A 419 -6.06 -7.88 -10.09
C HIS A 419 -5.04 -8.66 -10.92
N PHE A 420 -3.87 -8.08 -11.23
CA PHE A 420 -2.83 -8.72 -12.03
C PHE A 420 -2.28 -9.96 -11.34
N THR A 421 -1.81 -9.76 -10.11
CA THR A 421 -1.16 -10.82 -9.35
C THR A 421 -2.15 -11.92 -8.96
N GLY A 422 -3.40 -11.58 -8.65
CA GLY A 422 -4.43 -12.57 -8.33
C GLY A 422 -4.77 -13.49 -9.49
N VAL A 423 -4.91 -12.94 -10.70
CA VAL A 423 -5.16 -13.75 -11.92
C VAL A 423 -3.94 -14.59 -12.26
N LEU A 424 -2.74 -14.00 -12.24
CA LEU A 424 -1.50 -14.73 -12.50
C LEU A 424 -1.32 -15.90 -11.52
N ARG A 425 -1.46 -15.67 -10.23
CA ARG A 425 -1.28 -16.71 -9.20
C ARG A 425 -2.33 -17.81 -9.33
N ALA A 426 -3.60 -17.45 -9.53
CA ALA A 426 -4.66 -18.44 -9.68
C ALA A 426 -4.45 -19.33 -10.91
N LEU A 427 -3.91 -18.80 -12.00
CA LEU A 427 -3.67 -19.52 -13.24
C LEU A 427 -2.23 -20.03 -13.40
N GLY A 428 -1.53 -20.31 -12.29
CA GLY A 428 -0.17 -20.90 -12.34
C GLY A 428 0.86 -20.04 -13.08
N GLY A 429 0.62 -18.74 -13.17
CA GLY A 429 1.38 -17.81 -13.97
C GLY A 429 2.67 -17.34 -13.33
N ARG A 430 3.47 -16.67 -14.15
CA ARG A 430 4.74 -16.07 -13.77
C ARG A 430 4.89 -14.70 -14.42
N THR A 431 5.63 -13.82 -13.78
CA THR A 431 5.88 -12.48 -14.28
C THR A 431 7.19 -11.93 -13.73
N ASP A 432 7.92 -11.19 -14.55
CA ASP A 432 8.96 -10.26 -14.11
C ASP A 432 8.43 -8.83 -14.00
N GLY A 433 7.12 -8.59 -14.16
CA GLY A 433 6.49 -7.29 -14.01
C GLY A 433 6.69 -6.32 -15.16
N ASP A 434 7.49 -6.63 -16.19
CA ASP A 434 7.91 -5.64 -17.19
C ASP A 434 6.70 -5.01 -17.92
N ALA A 435 5.75 -5.83 -18.35
CA ALA A 435 4.48 -5.39 -18.93
C ALA A 435 3.50 -4.79 -17.90
N LEU A 436 3.70 -5.06 -16.60
CA LEU A 436 2.81 -4.64 -15.51
C LEU A 436 3.17 -3.28 -14.90
N GLY A 437 4.31 -2.70 -15.30
CA GLY A 437 4.69 -1.32 -15.00
C GLY A 437 4.17 -0.35 -16.05
N TRP A 438 5.03 0.01 -17.01
CA TRP A 438 4.77 1.07 -18.00
C TRP A 438 3.57 0.85 -18.92
N TRP A 439 3.15 -0.39 -19.13
CA TRP A 439 1.97 -0.66 -19.95
C TRP A 439 0.72 -0.81 -19.08
N TRP A 440 0.50 -1.98 -18.46
CA TRP A 440 -0.74 -2.22 -17.72
C TRP A 440 -0.87 -1.37 -16.46
N GLY A 441 0.24 -1.09 -15.78
CA GLY A 441 0.27 -0.23 -14.60
C GLY A 441 -0.12 1.20 -14.94
N GLU A 442 0.41 1.79 -16.00
CA GLU A 442 0.01 3.15 -16.45
C GLU A 442 -1.43 3.19 -16.98
N THR A 443 -1.79 2.24 -17.84
CA THR A 443 -3.14 2.15 -18.43
C THR A 443 -4.23 2.02 -17.36
N MET A 444 -3.95 1.29 -16.26
CA MET A 444 -4.85 1.17 -15.11
C MET A 444 -4.49 2.09 -13.94
N ARG A 445 -3.59 3.06 -14.15
CA ARG A 445 -3.23 4.14 -13.22
C ARG A 445 -2.67 3.69 -11.86
N GLN A 446 -1.99 2.54 -11.84
CA GLN A 446 -1.24 2.03 -10.70
C GLN A 446 0.14 1.49 -11.13
N HIS A 447 1.01 2.38 -11.61
CA HIS A 447 2.42 2.05 -11.81
C HIS A 447 3.15 2.01 -10.44
N VAL A 448 3.44 0.81 -9.94
CA VAL A 448 4.07 0.60 -8.61
C VAL A 448 5.31 1.49 -8.43
N PHE A 449 5.46 2.08 -7.24
CA PHE A 449 6.52 3.04 -6.84
C PHE A 449 6.46 4.44 -7.48
N ARG A 450 5.41 4.73 -8.26
CA ARG A 450 5.17 6.05 -8.88
C ARG A 450 3.78 6.60 -8.53
N PRO A 451 3.43 6.73 -7.24
CA PRO A 451 2.20 7.40 -6.87
C PRO A 451 2.22 8.88 -7.31
N PRO A 452 1.08 9.43 -7.75
CA PRO A 452 1.00 10.80 -8.26
C PRO A 452 1.02 11.88 -7.16
N SER A 453 0.90 11.51 -5.89
CA SER A 453 0.90 12.45 -4.77
C SER A 453 1.23 11.75 -3.44
N VAL A 454 1.39 12.54 -2.37
CA VAL A 454 1.48 12.07 -0.98
C VAL A 454 0.26 11.25 -0.52
N PHE A 455 -0.91 11.43 -1.16
CA PHE A 455 -2.11 10.61 -0.94
C PHE A 455 -2.07 9.27 -1.70
N ASN A 456 -0.91 8.90 -2.24
CA ASN A 456 -0.72 7.70 -3.02
C ASN A 456 -1.56 7.72 -4.34
N TYR A 457 -1.89 6.56 -4.92
CA TYR A 457 -2.70 6.47 -6.15
C TYR A 457 -4.15 6.95 -5.97
N PHE A 458 -4.70 6.84 -4.76
CA PHE A 458 -6.07 7.21 -4.44
C PHE A 458 -6.23 7.49 -2.93
N PRO A 459 -7.10 8.44 -2.53
CA PRO A 459 -7.28 8.77 -1.13
C PRO A 459 -8.11 7.70 -0.37
N PRO A 460 -7.83 7.47 0.92
CA PRO A 460 -8.50 6.43 1.74
C PRO A 460 -9.98 6.70 2.04
N ASP A 461 -10.46 7.90 1.74
CA ASP A 461 -11.83 8.35 1.97
C ASP A 461 -12.58 8.68 0.67
N TYR A 462 -12.06 8.27 -0.50
CA TYR A 462 -12.74 8.40 -1.78
C TYR A 462 -14.16 7.85 -1.69
N PRO A 463 -15.21 8.61 -2.05
CA PRO A 463 -16.59 8.19 -1.90
C PRO A 463 -16.96 7.13 -2.94
N LEU A 464 -17.86 6.22 -2.57
CA LEU A 464 -18.49 5.32 -3.54
C LEU A 464 -19.50 6.11 -4.40
N PRO A 465 -19.34 6.20 -5.73
CA PRO A 465 -20.27 6.94 -6.56
C PRO A 465 -21.70 6.39 -6.46
N GLY A 466 -22.68 7.28 -6.28
CA GLY A 466 -24.10 6.93 -6.22
C GLY A 466 -24.59 6.34 -4.90
N VAL A 467 -23.72 6.17 -3.89
CA VAL A 467 -24.13 5.65 -2.56
C VAL A 467 -23.55 6.55 -1.46
N ALA A 468 -24.42 7.34 -0.83
CA ALA A 468 -24.00 8.24 0.24
C ALA A 468 -23.40 7.48 1.45
N GLY A 469 -22.36 8.05 2.04
CA GLY A 469 -21.73 7.56 3.27
C GLY A 469 -20.74 6.41 3.09
N LEU A 470 -20.77 5.65 1.98
CA LEU A 470 -19.81 4.59 1.73
C LEU A 470 -18.53 5.11 1.08
N LYS A 471 -17.42 4.50 1.47
CA LYS A 471 -16.08 4.74 0.93
C LYS A 471 -15.70 3.62 -0.03
N ALA A 472 -14.94 3.97 -1.06
CA ALA A 472 -14.40 3.04 -2.04
C ALA A 472 -13.07 3.59 -2.60
N PRO A 473 -11.98 3.56 -1.80
CA PRO A 473 -10.70 4.16 -2.16
C PRO A 473 -10.22 3.82 -3.57
N GLU A 474 -10.24 2.53 -3.92
CA GLU A 474 -9.77 2.02 -5.20
C GLU A 474 -10.59 2.55 -6.41
N PHE A 475 -11.80 3.07 -6.19
CA PHE A 475 -12.57 3.73 -7.25
C PHE A 475 -11.98 5.07 -7.67
N GLY A 476 -11.07 5.67 -6.90
CA GLY A 476 -10.35 6.88 -7.29
C GLY A 476 -9.53 6.74 -8.57
N ILE A 477 -9.16 5.51 -8.92
CA ILE A 477 -8.49 5.16 -10.18
C ILE A 477 -9.33 4.26 -11.09
N HIS A 478 -10.59 3.98 -10.73
CA HIS A 478 -11.51 3.16 -11.53
C HIS A 478 -12.51 4.03 -12.29
N ASN A 479 -12.35 4.08 -13.60
CA ASN A 479 -13.26 4.73 -14.55
C ASN A 479 -13.56 3.82 -15.75
N ALA A 480 -14.46 4.26 -16.62
CA ALA A 480 -14.89 3.50 -17.81
C ALA A 480 -13.71 2.95 -18.65
N ASN A 481 -12.64 3.71 -18.83
CA ASN A 481 -11.45 3.24 -19.55
C ASN A 481 -10.78 2.09 -18.78
N THR A 482 -10.43 2.31 -17.52
CA THR A 482 -9.79 1.27 -16.70
C THR A 482 -10.67 0.04 -16.49
N SER A 483 -11.99 0.16 -16.53
CA SER A 483 -12.92 -0.98 -16.48
C SER A 483 -12.77 -1.87 -17.71
N LEU A 484 -12.66 -1.28 -18.91
CA LEU A 484 -12.41 -2.02 -20.15
C LEU A 484 -10.99 -2.64 -20.14
N GLU A 485 -10.00 -1.91 -19.63
CA GLU A 485 -8.62 -2.37 -19.64
C GLU A 485 -8.37 -3.58 -18.74
N ARG A 486 -9.19 -3.77 -17.69
CA ARG A 486 -9.17 -5.00 -16.89
C ARG A 486 -9.59 -6.22 -17.72
N LEU A 487 -10.55 -6.07 -18.63
CA LEU A 487 -10.93 -7.14 -19.57
C LEU A 487 -9.87 -7.35 -20.65
N ASN A 488 -9.28 -6.26 -21.17
CA ASN A 488 -8.17 -6.36 -22.12
C ASN A 488 -6.95 -7.06 -21.53
N TYR A 489 -6.67 -6.85 -20.23
CA TYR A 489 -5.62 -7.57 -19.52
C TYR A 489 -5.85 -9.08 -19.51
N LEU A 490 -7.09 -9.53 -19.28
CA LEU A 490 -7.45 -10.95 -19.38
C LEU A 490 -7.26 -11.46 -20.80
N THR A 491 -7.66 -10.69 -21.82
CA THR A 491 -7.41 -11.03 -23.24
C THR A 491 -5.91 -11.16 -23.53
N TYR A 492 -5.09 -10.25 -23.03
CA TYR A 492 -3.64 -10.28 -23.15
C TYR A 492 -3.04 -11.57 -22.57
N LEU A 493 -3.44 -11.96 -21.36
CA LEU A 493 -2.94 -13.19 -20.74
C LEU A 493 -3.44 -14.46 -21.45
N LEU A 494 -4.74 -14.52 -21.74
CA LEU A 494 -5.41 -15.76 -22.13
C LEU A 494 -5.31 -16.01 -23.64
N TRP A 495 -5.43 -14.96 -24.46
CA TRP A 495 -5.51 -15.07 -25.91
C TRP A 495 -4.22 -14.66 -26.62
N TRP A 496 -3.52 -13.64 -26.13
CA TRP A 496 -2.24 -13.21 -26.75
C TRP A 496 -1.02 -13.97 -26.19
N GLY A 497 -1.21 -14.78 -25.15
CA GLY A 497 -0.13 -15.54 -24.51
C GLY A 497 0.77 -14.70 -23.60
N GLY A 498 0.36 -13.47 -23.27
CA GLY A 498 1.11 -12.53 -22.45
C GLY A 498 2.31 -11.92 -23.20
N SER A 499 3.42 -11.71 -22.49
CA SER A 499 4.67 -11.14 -23.03
C SER A 499 5.81 -12.14 -22.91
N ALA A 500 6.58 -12.28 -23.99
CA ALA A 500 7.82 -13.03 -23.98
C ALA A 500 8.86 -12.40 -23.03
N ALA A 501 9.86 -13.18 -22.64
CA ALA A 501 10.98 -12.69 -21.87
C ALA A 501 11.79 -11.66 -22.69
N SER A 502 12.01 -10.46 -22.15
CA SER A 502 12.82 -9.42 -22.78
C SER A 502 14.29 -9.58 -22.43
N ALA A 503 15.19 -9.47 -23.42
CA ALA A 503 16.64 -9.52 -23.20
C ALA A 503 17.15 -8.37 -22.31
N ASP A 504 16.39 -7.28 -22.22
CA ASP A 504 16.70 -6.09 -21.44
C ASP A 504 16.40 -6.24 -19.94
N VAL A 505 15.76 -7.35 -19.53
CA VAL A 505 15.38 -7.64 -18.14
C VAL A 505 16.32 -8.70 -17.56
N PRO A 506 17.10 -8.40 -16.51
CA PRO A 506 17.96 -9.39 -15.87
C PRO A 506 17.15 -10.54 -15.26
N GLY A 507 17.40 -11.78 -15.71
CA GLY A 507 16.62 -12.95 -15.31
C GLY A 507 15.17 -12.86 -15.80
N ALA A 508 14.98 -12.47 -17.06
CA ALA A 508 13.68 -12.30 -17.69
C ALA A 508 12.83 -13.57 -17.62
N LEU A 509 11.59 -13.41 -17.19
CA LEU A 509 10.58 -14.47 -17.15
C LEU A 509 9.52 -14.29 -18.24
N GLY A 510 9.35 -13.05 -18.72
CA GLY A 510 8.15 -12.61 -19.41
C GLY A 510 6.95 -12.62 -18.47
N THR A 511 5.75 -12.41 -19.00
CA THR A 511 4.49 -12.52 -18.26
C THR A 511 3.58 -13.49 -18.96
N ARG A 512 3.16 -14.57 -18.30
CA ARG A 512 2.22 -15.56 -18.86
C ARG A 512 1.56 -16.41 -17.78
N VAL A 513 0.49 -17.11 -18.15
CA VAL A 513 -0.23 -18.09 -17.33
C VAL A 513 0.02 -19.52 -17.80
N ASP A 514 -0.24 -20.51 -16.94
CA ASP A 514 -0.25 -21.93 -17.29
C ASP A 514 -1.68 -22.49 -17.16
N LEU A 515 -2.28 -22.78 -18.30
CA LEU A 515 -3.65 -23.28 -18.39
C LEU A 515 -3.73 -24.82 -18.43
N GLN A 516 -2.59 -25.50 -18.61
CA GLN A 516 -2.54 -26.95 -18.76
C GLN A 516 -3.18 -27.71 -17.58
N PRO A 517 -3.01 -27.31 -16.30
CA PRO A 517 -3.63 -28.01 -15.19
C PRO A 517 -5.17 -28.06 -15.23
N TYR A 518 -5.80 -27.10 -15.91
CA TYR A 518 -7.25 -26.96 -16.00
C TYR A 518 -7.85 -27.70 -17.20
N THR A 519 -7.06 -28.10 -18.19
CA THR A 519 -7.60 -28.82 -19.36
C THR A 519 -8.09 -30.22 -19.01
N SER A 520 -7.64 -30.77 -17.89
CA SER A 520 -8.15 -32.02 -17.31
C SER A 520 -9.65 -31.97 -16.98
N ASP A 521 -10.21 -30.78 -16.73
CA ASP A 521 -11.63 -30.57 -16.47
C ASP A 521 -12.41 -30.10 -17.70
N ALA A 522 -11.75 -29.87 -18.85
CA ALA A 522 -12.38 -29.23 -20.01
C ALA A 522 -13.53 -30.02 -20.63
N ALA A 523 -13.56 -31.35 -20.46
CA ALA A 523 -14.68 -32.19 -20.91
C ALA A 523 -15.99 -31.87 -20.16
N ASP A 524 -15.91 -31.42 -18.91
CA ASP A 524 -17.04 -31.04 -18.06
C ASP A 524 -16.98 -29.52 -17.77
N ALA A 525 -17.71 -28.75 -18.57
CA ALA A 525 -17.74 -27.29 -18.44
C ALA A 525 -18.19 -26.83 -17.05
N ALA A 526 -19.12 -27.55 -16.41
CA ALA A 526 -19.61 -27.22 -15.09
C ALA A 526 -18.52 -27.40 -14.02
N LYS A 527 -17.78 -28.51 -14.08
CA LYS A 527 -16.65 -28.79 -13.19
C LYS A 527 -15.53 -27.76 -13.35
N LEU A 528 -15.17 -27.42 -14.59
CA LEU A 528 -14.15 -26.41 -14.90
C LEU A 528 -14.53 -25.03 -14.34
N VAL A 529 -15.76 -24.58 -14.59
CA VAL A 529 -16.27 -23.29 -14.09
C VAL A 529 -16.32 -23.28 -12.55
N ASP A 530 -16.73 -24.38 -11.93
CA ASP A 530 -16.79 -24.49 -10.47
C ASP A 530 -15.40 -24.46 -9.83
N ARG A 531 -14.41 -25.12 -10.43
CA ARG A 531 -13.02 -25.10 -9.94
C ARG A 531 -12.44 -23.68 -9.99
N LEU A 532 -12.54 -23.02 -11.14
CA LEU A 532 -12.04 -21.65 -11.33
C LEU A 532 -12.77 -20.64 -10.44
N SER A 533 -14.10 -20.73 -10.34
CA SER A 533 -14.86 -19.83 -9.46
C SER A 533 -14.58 -20.07 -7.99
N THR A 534 -14.41 -21.32 -7.55
CA THR A 534 -14.04 -21.63 -6.17
C THR A 534 -12.66 -21.10 -5.83
N LEU A 535 -11.70 -21.17 -6.75
CA LEU A 535 -10.37 -20.57 -6.56
C LEU A 535 -10.43 -19.03 -6.56
N ALA A 536 -11.22 -18.44 -7.45
CA ALA A 536 -11.34 -17.00 -7.59
C ALA A 536 -12.13 -16.34 -6.43
N LEU A 537 -13.18 -17.00 -5.94
CA LEU A 537 -14.20 -16.43 -5.04
C LEU A 537 -14.31 -17.15 -3.69
N GLY A 538 -13.73 -18.34 -3.55
CA GLY A 538 -13.96 -19.23 -2.41
C GLY A 538 -15.26 -20.04 -2.49
N ALA A 539 -16.06 -19.82 -3.53
CA ALA A 539 -17.35 -20.46 -3.77
C ALA A 539 -17.68 -20.51 -5.27
N ARG A 540 -18.71 -21.28 -5.64
CA ARG A 540 -19.25 -21.28 -7.00
C ARG A 540 -19.82 -19.91 -7.36
N LEU A 541 -19.83 -19.59 -8.65
CA LEU A 541 -20.60 -18.46 -9.16
C LEU A 541 -22.09 -18.55 -8.75
N PRO A 542 -22.78 -17.42 -8.55
CA PRO A 542 -24.23 -17.40 -8.37
C PRO A 542 -24.94 -18.13 -9.51
N SER A 543 -26.03 -18.85 -9.23
CA SER A 543 -26.68 -19.78 -10.17
C SER A 543 -26.93 -19.22 -11.57
N ALA A 544 -27.47 -18.00 -11.66
CA ALA A 544 -27.73 -17.33 -12.93
C ALA A 544 -26.44 -17.04 -13.73
N ALA A 545 -25.44 -16.44 -13.08
CA ALA A 545 -24.15 -16.18 -13.70
C ALA A 545 -23.43 -17.49 -14.08
N ARG A 546 -23.47 -18.49 -13.20
CA ARG A 546 -22.89 -19.82 -13.42
C ARG A 546 -23.45 -20.47 -14.67
N ALA A 547 -24.77 -20.46 -14.86
CA ALA A 547 -25.41 -21.04 -16.03
C ALA A 547 -24.97 -20.35 -17.33
N GLN A 548 -24.88 -19.02 -17.34
CA GLN A 548 -24.42 -18.26 -18.51
C GLN A 548 -22.96 -18.55 -18.85
N VAL A 549 -22.09 -18.64 -17.83
CA VAL A 549 -20.67 -18.97 -18.04
C VAL A 549 -20.51 -20.39 -18.58
N ILE A 550 -21.25 -21.37 -18.04
CA ILE A 550 -21.21 -22.75 -18.54
C ILE A 550 -21.64 -22.81 -20.00
N ALA A 551 -22.76 -22.18 -20.36
CA ALA A 551 -23.26 -22.16 -21.74
C ALA A 551 -22.23 -21.54 -22.70
N ALA A 552 -21.55 -20.47 -22.30
CA ALA A 552 -20.50 -19.85 -23.11
C ALA A 552 -19.25 -20.73 -23.26
N VAL A 553 -18.90 -21.51 -22.23
CA VAL A 553 -17.79 -22.47 -22.29
C VAL A 553 -18.14 -23.65 -23.19
N GLU A 554 -19.37 -24.17 -23.13
CA GLU A 554 -19.85 -25.29 -23.94
C GLU A 554 -19.88 -25.01 -25.44
N ALA A 555 -19.89 -23.73 -25.84
CA ALA A 555 -19.82 -23.32 -27.23
C ALA A 555 -18.53 -23.79 -27.93
N TYR A 556 -17.43 -24.03 -27.20
CA TYR A 556 -16.23 -24.68 -27.75
C TYR A 556 -16.39 -26.20 -27.68
N THR A 557 -16.31 -26.87 -28.82
CA THR A 557 -16.47 -28.33 -28.94
C THR A 557 -15.35 -28.91 -29.79
N SER A 558 -15.08 -30.20 -29.65
CA SER A 558 -14.13 -30.89 -30.53
C SER A 558 -14.57 -30.88 -32.00
N GLN A 559 -15.84 -30.58 -32.29
CA GLN A 559 -16.37 -30.49 -33.65
C GLN A 559 -16.04 -29.16 -34.32
N ASN A 560 -16.11 -28.05 -33.58
CA ASN A 560 -15.85 -26.71 -34.12
C ASN A 560 -14.41 -26.22 -33.91
N ASP A 561 -13.63 -26.89 -33.04
CA ASP A 561 -12.21 -26.64 -32.84
C ASP A 561 -11.49 -27.93 -32.41
N SER A 562 -11.19 -28.79 -33.36
CA SER A 562 -10.64 -30.12 -33.10
C SER A 562 -9.28 -30.11 -32.38
N GLN A 563 -8.52 -29.02 -32.48
CA GLN A 563 -7.17 -28.92 -31.93
C GLN A 563 -7.12 -28.19 -30.58
N ASN A 564 -7.90 -27.11 -30.41
CA ASN A 564 -7.76 -26.22 -29.26
C ASN A 564 -9.01 -26.12 -28.37
N TRP A 565 -10.08 -26.87 -28.65
CA TRP A 565 -11.35 -26.75 -27.89
C TRP A 565 -11.15 -26.81 -26.38
N ALA A 566 -10.31 -27.73 -25.87
CA ALA A 566 -10.09 -27.90 -24.43
C ALA A 566 -9.42 -26.67 -23.82
N THR A 567 -8.37 -26.16 -24.45
CA THR A 567 -7.68 -24.93 -24.03
C THR A 567 -8.61 -23.72 -24.13
N ASN A 568 -9.42 -23.64 -25.20
CA ASN A 568 -10.35 -22.54 -25.41
C ASN A 568 -11.50 -22.54 -24.39
N ARG A 569 -11.96 -23.70 -23.94
CA ARG A 569 -12.86 -23.82 -22.78
C ARG A 569 -12.24 -23.24 -21.51
N VAL A 570 -10.99 -23.58 -21.21
CA VAL A 570 -10.27 -23.03 -20.04
C VAL A 570 -10.13 -21.51 -20.15
N ARG A 571 -9.70 -21.00 -21.30
CA ARG A 571 -9.58 -19.56 -21.55
C ARG A 571 -10.91 -18.84 -21.38
N GLN A 572 -11.98 -19.38 -21.96
CA GLN A 572 -13.32 -18.79 -21.86
C GLN A 572 -13.83 -18.80 -20.42
N ALA A 573 -13.66 -19.91 -19.69
CA ALA A 573 -14.05 -20.01 -18.29
C ALA A 573 -13.27 -19.02 -17.42
N ALA A 574 -11.95 -18.94 -17.59
CA ALA A 574 -11.09 -18.01 -16.86
C ALA A 574 -11.45 -16.55 -17.17
N TYR A 575 -11.63 -16.20 -18.44
CA TYR A 575 -12.01 -14.84 -18.86
C TYR A 575 -13.31 -14.40 -18.21
N LEU A 576 -14.34 -15.24 -18.24
CA LEU A 576 -15.65 -14.89 -17.68
C LEU A 576 -15.66 -14.88 -16.14
N VAL A 577 -14.96 -15.80 -15.47
CA VAL A 577 -14.86 -15.83 -14.01
C VAL A 577 -14.09 -14.63 -13.49
N PHE A 578 -12.87 -14.39 -13.99
CA PHE A 578 -12.01 -13.28 -13.55
C PHE A 578 -12.47 -11.92 -14.11
N GLY A 579 -13.23 -11.90 -15.20
CA GLY A 579 -13.87 -10.70 -15.73
C GLY A 579 -15.15 -10.30 -14.98
N SER A 580 -15.79 -11.25 -14.29
CA SER A 580 -17.08 -11.02 -13.63
C SER A 580 -17.02 -9.96 -12.52
N PRO A 581 -18.11 -9.22 -12.28
CA PRO A 581 -18.23 -8.34 -11.11
C PRO A 581 -17.96 -9.05 -9.78
N ASN A 582 -18.28 -10.35 -9.70
CA ASN A 582 -18.00 -11.18 -8.52
C ASN A 582 -16.50 -11.28 -8.21
N TYR A 583 -15.63 -11.29 -9.23
CA TYR A 583 -14.18 -11.24 -9.03
C TYR A 583 -13.61 -9.82 -9.03
N GLN A 584 -14.30 -8.81 -9.56
CA GLN A 584 -13.78 -7.45 -9.44
C GLN A 584 -13.76 -6.97 -7.98
N VAL A 585 -14.77 -7.35 -7.20
CA VAL A 585 -14.88 -6.99 -5.77
C VAL A 585 -14.37 -8.12 -4.88
N GLN A 586 -13.38 -7.83 -4.05
CA GLN A 586 -12.89 -8.72 -3.00
C GLN A 586 -13.84 -8.65 -1.81
N ARG A 587 -14.41 -9.80 -1.40
CA ARG A 587 -15.40 -9.90 -0.31
C ARG A 587 -15.00 -10.93 0.73
#